data_AF-A0A527GY41-F1
#
_entry.id   AF-A0A527GY41-F1
#
_cell.length_a   1.000
_cell.length_b   1.000
_cell.length_c   1.000
_cell.angle_alpha   90.00
_cell.angle_beta   90.00
_cell.angle_gamma   90.00
#
_symmetry.space_group_name_H-M   'P 1'
#
loop_
_entity.id
_entity.type
_entity.pdbx_description
1 polymer ?
#
loop_
_entity_poly.entity_id
_entity_poly.type
_entity_poly.pdbx_seq_one_letter_code
_entity_poly.pdbx_strand_id
1 'polypeptide(L)'
;PPGSYRISLIASARNLKLPKQLFWSIRCADPASEIARFNIPEGTFNRRQLSLDFAIGLGACPMQVLRLETAAIAESWRFRYVGTLVMHKLSIERVSS
;
A
#
# COMPACT_ATOMS: atom_id res chain seq x y z
N PRO A 1 16.43 5.22 5.71
CA PRO A 1 17.19 6.49 5.64
C PRO A 1 16.29 7.63 5.13
N PRO A 2 16.58 8.90 5.45
CA PRO A 2 15.87 10.01 4.84
C PRO A 2 16.07 10.05 3.32
N GLY A 3 15.06 10.54 2.61
CA GLY A 3 15.08 10.71 1.16
C GLY A 3 13.75 10.38 0.49
N SER A 4 13.77 10.47 -0.82
CA SER A 4 12.63 10.17 -1.69
C SER A 4 12.68 8.73 -2.16
N TYR A 5 11.52 8.09 -2.17
CA TYR A 5 11.36 6.68 -2.50
C TYR A 5 10.12 6.49 -3.36
N ARG A 6 10.11 5.39 -4.11
CA ARG A 6 8.96 4.94 -4.89
C ARG A 6 8.64 3.51 -4.48
N ILE A 7 7.39 3.28 -4.08
CA ILE A 7 6.83 1.93 -3.98
C ILE A 7 6.18 1.58 -5.32
N SER A 8 6.45 0.40 -5.85
CA SER A 8 5.91 -0.09 -7.12
C SER A 8 5.42 -1.52 -6.99
N LEU A 9 4.37 -1.89 -7.72
CA LEU A 9 3.92 -3.27 -7.87
C LEU A 9 3.22 -3.52 -9.21
N ILE A 10 3.16 -4.79 -9.60
CA ILE A 10 2.32 -5.25 -10.73
C ILE A 10 1.15 -6.04 -10.15
N ALA A 11 -0.08 -5.60 -10.42
CA ALA A 11 -1.28 -6.28 -9.94
C ALA A 11 -2.17 -6.78 -11.08
N SER A 12 -2.79 -7.94 -10.86
CA SER A 12 -3.90 -8.46 -11.65
C SER A 12 -5.09 -8.68 -10.73
N ALA A 13 -6.29 -8.32 -11.18
CA ALA A 13 -7.51 -8.46 -10.41
C ALA A 13 -8.66 -8.96 -11.28
N ARG A 14 -9.56 -9.74 -10.68
CA ARG A 14 -10.81 -10.19 -11.31
C ARG A 14 -11.97 -9.95 -10.36
N ASN A 15 -12.95 -9.16 -10.82
CA ASN A 15 -14.16 -8.80 -10.07
C ASN A 15 -13.85 -8.31 -8.65
N LEU A 16 -12.77 -7.55 -8.49
CA LEU A 16 -12.28 -7.14 -7.18
C LEU A 16 -13.14 -6.03 -6.60
N LYS A 17 -13.68 -6.26 -5.40
CA LYS A 17 -14.42 -5.30 -4.60
C LYS A 17 -13.76 -5.19 -3.22
N LEU A 18 -13.39 -3.97 -2.87
CA LEU A 18 -12.64 -3.57 -1.69
C LEU A 18 -13.40 -2.45 -0.99
N PRO A 19 -14.61 -2.72 -0.43
CA PRO A 19 -15.52 -1.69 0.07
C PRO A 19 -14.91 -0.76 1.12
N LYS A 20 -13.76 -1.16 1.69
CA LYS A 20 -13.06 -0.49 2.79
C LYS A 20 -11.56 -0.34 2.52
N GLN A 21 -11.23 -0.38 1.22
CA GLN A 21 -9.90 -0.29 0.66
C GLN A 21 -8.99 -1.43 1.13
N LEU A 22 -8.13 -1.89 0.23
CA LEU A 22 -6.97 -2.67 0.59
C LEU A 22 -5.77 -1.82 0.18
N PHE A 23 -4.83 -1.62 1.08
CA PHE A 23 -3.69 -0.74 0.84
C PHE A 23 -2.44 -1.25 1.51
N TRP A 24 -1.31 -0.96 0.89
CA TRP A 24 -0.02 -1.04 1.55
C TRP A 24 0.21 0.22 2.37
N SER A 25 0.53 0.06 3.64
CA SER A 25 0.81 1.12 4.59
C SER A 25 2.30 1.10 4.91
N ILE A 26 2.97 2.24 4.71
CA ILE A 26 4.35 2.44 5.12
C ILE A 26 4.29 3.31 6.36
N ARG A 27 4.76 2.77 7.49
CA ARG A 27 4.69 3.45 8.78
C ARG A 27 6.06 3.54 9.40
N CYS A 28 6.26 4.58 10.19
CA CYS A 28 7.33 4.57 11.16
C CYS A 28 6.92 3.77 12.39
N ALA A 29 7.84 2.98 12.94
CA ALA A 29 7.60 2.23 14.16
C ALA A 29 7.65 3.10 15.42
N ASP A 30 8.60 4.04 15.48
CA ASP A 30 8.81 4.92 16.63
C ASP A 30 9.42 6.27 16.18
N PRO A 31 8.72 7.40 16.38
CA PRO A 31 7.34 7.50 16.84
C PRO A 31 6.37 6.93 15.80
N ALA A 32 5.35 6.22 16.27
CA ALA A 32 4.37 5.57 15.41
C ALA A 32 3.63 6.60 14.54
N SER A 33 3.88 6.58 13.23
CA SER A 33 3.31 7.53 12.27
C SER A 33 3.13 6.90 10.88
N GLU A 34 2.11 7.32 10.14
CA GLU A 34 1.92 6.90 8.75
C GLU A 34 2.78 7.78 7.83
N ILE A 35 3.63 7.16 7.01
CA ILE A 35 4.50 7.84 6.05
C ILE A 35 3.80 7.90 4.68
N ALA A 36 3.23 6.77 4.25
CA ALA A 36 2.52 6.68 2.98
C ALA A 36 1.47 5.57 2.99
N ARG A 37 0.45 5.76 2.15
CA ARG A 37 -0.62 4.81 1.91
C ARG A 37 -0.77 4.56 0.42
N PHE A 38 -0.54 3.33 0.00
CA PHE A 38 -0.59 2.90 -1.39
C PHE A 38 -1.80 2.00 -1.64
N ASN A 39 -2.85 2.61 -2.20
CA ASN A 39 -4.15 1.97 -2.39
C ASN A 39 -4.17 0.99 -3.57
N ILE A 40 -4.83 -0.15 -3.39
CA ILE A 40 -5.15 -1.09 -4.47
C ILE A 40 -6.48 -0.69 -5.11
N PRO A 41 -6.54 -0.50 -6.45
CA PRO A 41 -7.79 -0.16 -7.13
C PRO A 41 -8.73 -1.37 -7.20
N GLU A 42 -10.03 -1.09 -7.18
CA GLU A 42 -11.06 -2.08 -7.46
C GLU A 42 -11.17 -2.40 -8.97
N GLY A 43 -11.88 -3.49 -9.28
CA GLY A 43 -12.29 -3.84 -10.64
C GLY A 43 -11.61 -5.09 -11.20
N THR A 44 -11.55 -5.15 -12.52
CA THR A 44 -10.91 -6.24 -13.27
C THR A 44 -9.82 -5.63 -14.13
N PHE A 45 -8.59 -6.11 -13.98
CA PHE A 45 -7.44 -5.64 -14.74
C PHE A 45 -6.34 -6.70 -14.76
N ASN A 46 -5.47 -6.65 -15.77
CA ASN A 46 -4.38 -7.61 -15.93
C ASN A 46 -3.03 -6.89 -15.95
N ARG A 47 -2.11 -7.31 -15.07
CA ARG A 47 -0.72 -6.83 -14.97
C ARG A 47 -0.59 -5.31 -14.97
N ARG A 48 -1.51 -4.63 -14.28
CA ARG A 48 -1.48 -3.18 -14.13
C ARG A 48 -0.30 -2.79 -13.25
N GLN A 49 0.54 -1.89 -13.76
CA GLN A 49 1.59 -1.27 -12.95
C GLN A 49 0.97 -0.20 -12.07
N LEU A 50 1.30 -0.25 -10.79
CA LEU A 50 0.90 0.73 -9.79
C LEU A 50 2.16 1.24 -9.10
N SER A 51 2.21 2.54 -8.81
CA SER A 51 3.31 3.13 -8.06
C SER A 51 2.86 4.33 -7.25
N LEU A 52 3.60 4.64 -6.19
CA LEU A 52 3.43 5.83 -5.37
C LEU A 52 4.80 6.34 -4.93
N ASP A 53 5.01 7.64 -5.09
CA ASP A 53 6.18 8.34 -4.54
C ASP A 53 5.89 8.77 -3.11
N PHE A 54 6.88 8.62 -2.23
CA PHE A 54 6.81 9.04 -0.84
C PHE A 54 8.17 9.51 -0.35
N ALA A 55 8.17 10.30 0.74
CA ALA A 55 9.38 10.82 1.34
C ALA A 55 9.50 10.37 2.79
N ILE A 56 10.71 9.99 3.18
CA ILE A 56 11.09 9.80 4.57
C ILE A 56 11.82 11.07 4.99
N GLY A 57 11.19 11.84 5.90
CA GLY A 57 11.77 13.07 6.42
C GLY A 57 13.05 12.85 7.23
N LEU A 58 13.72 13.94 7.60
CA LEU A 58 14.93 13.93 8.44
C LEU A 58 14.65 13.50 9.90
N GLY A 59 13.39 13.39 10.29
CA GLY A 59 12.98 12.93 11.61
C GLY A 59 13.39 11.48 11.87
N ALA A 60 13.62 11.16 13.15
CA ALA A 60 14.00 9.84 13.63
C ALA A 60 12.93 8.80 13.28
N CYS A 61 13.03 8.22 12.09
CA CYS A 61 12.35 7.00 11.73
C CYS A 61 13.39 5.89 11.53
N PRO A 62 13.94 5.34 12.63
CA PRO A 62 14.99 4.33 12.55
C PRO A 62 14.48 3.04 11.91
N MET A 63 13.18 2.74 12.05
CA MET A 63 12.55 1.55 11.53
C MET A 63 11.25 1.88 10.79
N GLN A 64 11.20 1.53 9.50
CA GLN A 64 9.99 1.57 8.68
C GLN A 64 9.36 0.18 8.64
N VAL A 65 8.04 0.12 8.69
CA VAL A 65 7.26 -1.11 8.61
C VAL A 65 6.29 -1.00 7.43
N LEU A 66 6.33 -2.00 6.55
CA LEU A 66 5.38 -2.16 5.46
C LEU A 66 4.31 -3.16 5.87
N ARG A 67 3.03 -2.78 5.80
CA ARG A 67 1.90 -3.64 6.14
C ARG A 67 0.86 -3.64 5.03
N LEU A 68 0.24 -4.79 4.77
CA LEU A 68 -0.97 -4.87 3.97
C LEU A 68 -2.15 -4.72 4.93
N GLU A 69 -2.93 -3.65 4.75
CA GLU A 69 -3.99 -3.26 5.68
C GLU A 69 -5.29 -3.00 4.93
N THR A 70 -6.39 -3.09 5.67
CA THR A 70 -7.71 -2.58 5.29
C THR A 70 -8.08 -1.44 6.22
N ALA A 71 -8.98 -0.54 5.82
CA ALA A 71 -9.49 0.43 6.78
C ALA A 71 -10.25 -0.33 7.89
N ALA A 72 -9.88 -0.11 9.16
CA ALA A 72 -10.42 -0.85 10.31
C ALA A 72 -11.93 -0.62 10.49
N ILE A 73 -12.68 -1.68 10.80
CA ILE A 73 -14.13 -1.62 11.07
C ILE A 73 -14.53 -2.77 11.99
N ALA A 74 -15.53 -2.49 12.83
CA ALA A 74 -16.41 -3.49 13.41
C ALA A 74 -16.94 -4.47 12.34
N GLU A 75 -17.03 -5.75 12.69
CA GLU A 75 -17.52 -6.81 11.81
C GLU A 75 -18.93 -6.47 11.31
N SER A 76 -19.06 -6.22 10.00
CA SER A 76 -20.35 -5.95 9.36
C SER A 76 -20.47 -6.72 8.06
N TRP A 77 -21.53 -7.52 7.96
CA TRP A 77 -21.86 -8.29 6.77
C TRP A 77 -22.10 -7.44 5.51
N ARG A 78 -22.31 -6.13 5.66
CA ARG A 78 -22.55 -5.19 4.56
C ARG A 78 -21.31 -4.91 3.71
N PHE A 79 -20.11 -5.10 4.24
CA PHE A 79 -18.86 -4.70 3.57
C PHE A 79 -17.99 -5.92 3.26
N ARG A 80 -18.40 -6.72 2.27
CA ARG A 80 -17.67 -7.92 1.87
C ARG A 80 -16.62 -7.63 0.81
N TYR A 81 -15.41 -8.11 1.07
CA TYR A 81 -14.35 -8.22 0.08
C TYR A 81 -14.69 -9.37 -0.86
N VAL A 82 -14.56 -9.15 -2.17
CA VAL A 82 -14.92 -10.13 -3.20
C VAL A 82 -13.91 -10.07 -4.35
N GLY A 83 -13.69 -11.19 -5.02
CA GLY A 83 -12.86 -11.29 -6.22
C GLY A 83 -11.49 -11.89 -5.95
N THR A 84 -10.60 -11.81 -6.95
CA THR A 84 -9.21 -12.23 -6.81
C THR A 84 -8.28 -11.05 -7.07
N LEU A 85 -7.19 -11.00 -6.29
CA LEU A 85 -6.09 -10.05 -6.45
C LEU A 85 -4.79 -10.84 -6.41
N VAL A 86 -3.94 -10.64 -7.40
CA VAL A 86 -2.58 -11.18 -7.45
C VAL A 86 -1.62 -10.01 -7.57
N MET A 87 -0.66 -9.92 -6.65
CA MET A 87 0.36 -8.88 -6.63
C MET A 87 1.74 -9.51 -6.85
N HIS A 88 2.51 -8.93 -7.75
CA HIS A 88 3.85 -9.36 -8.10
C HIS A 88 4.82 -8.19 -8.07
N LYS A 89 6.10 -8.49 -7.84
CA LYS A 89 7.20 -7.53 -7.93
C LYS A 89 6.94 -6.26 -7.10
N LEU A 90 6.49 -6.43 -5.86
CA LEU A 90 6.44 -5.33 -4.91
C LEU A 90 7.87 -4.88 -4.61
N SER A 91 8.22 -3.65 -4.96
CA SER A 91 9.54 -3.07 -4.69
C SER A 91 9.41 -1.69 -4.05
N ILE A 92 10.42 -1.34 -3.25
CA ILE A 92 10.63 0.02 -2.73
C ILE A 92 12.05 0.41 -3.13
N GLU A 93 12.16 1.47 -3.91
CA GLU A 93 13.43 1.93 -4.47
C GLU A 93 13.64 3.40 -4.13
N ARG A 94 14.89 3.79 -3.91
CA ARG A 94 15.24 5.21 -3.74
C ARG A 94 15.10 5.90 -5.09
N VAL A 95 14.39 7.02 -5.13
CA VAL A 95 14.35 7.87 -6.32
C VAL A 95 15.59 8.75 -6.26
N SER A 96 16.52 8.55 -7.20
CA SER A 96 17.68 9.42 -7.35
C SER A 96 17.20 10.82 -7.76
N SER A 97 17.67 11.82 -7.01
CA SER A 97 17.55 13.24 -7.33
C SER A 97 18.27 13.57 -8.63
#